data_AF-A0A0L7KKD6-F1
#
_entry.id   AF-A0A0L7KKD6-F1
#
_cell.length_a   1.000
_cell.length_b   1.000
_cell.length_c   1.000
_cell.angle_alpha   90.00
_cell.angle_beta   90.00
_cell.angle_gamma   90.00
#
_symmetry.space_group_name_H-M   'P 1'
#
loop_
_entity.id
_entity.type
_entity.pdbx_description
1 polymer ?
#
loop_
_entity_poly.entity_id
_entity_poly.type
_entity_poly.pdbx_seq_one_letter_code
_entity_poly.pdbx_strand_id
1 'polypeptide(L)'
;MKTLWNTRITAACEQHNITHFSLKEGLERANIMLDRKTLSDLACWEPRTFESLAAVAKQKLELDGFIDNVDKKHPTGINLNLKDVMLEAWLREKKQ
;
A
#
# COMPACT_ATOMS: atom_id res chain seq x y z
N MET A 1 7.93 18.07 16.16
CA MET A 1 9.03 17.62 15.27
C MET A 1 8.76 16.24 14.67
N LYS A 2 8.50 15.18 15.46
CA LYS A 2 8.13 13.83 14.93
C LYS A 2 6.91 13.83 13.99
N THR A 3 5.95 14.72 14.22
CA THR A 3 4.72 14.83 13.42
C THR A 3 5.00 15.19 11.96
N LEU A 4 5.86 16.19 11.70
CA LEU A 4 6.21 16.64 10.35
C LEU A 4 6.92 15.53 9.55
N TRP A 5 7.87 14.84 10.19
CA TRP A 5 8.60 13.74 9.55
C TRP A 5 7.67 12.57 9.22
N ASN A 6 6.77 12.21 10.13
CA ASN A 6 5.78 11.19 9.85
C ASN A 6 4.89 11.58 8.66
N THR A 7 4.40 12.81 8.59
CA THR A 7 3.59 13.27 7.46
C THR A 7 4.35 13.20 6.13
N ARG A 8 5.62 13.64 6.10
CA ARG A 8 6.47 13.56 4.91
C ARG A 8 6.69 12.13 4.45
N ILE A 9 7.02 11.24 5.40
CA ILE A 9 7.23 9.83 5.10
C ILE A 9 5.93 9.19 4.61
N THR A 10 4.79 9.45 5.25
CA THR A 10 3.49 8.93 4.81
C THR A 10 3.18 9.37 3.38
N ALA A 11 3.37 10.64 3.03
CA ALA A 11 3.14 11.15 1.68
C ALA A 11 4.05 10.47 0.63
N ALA A 12 5.33 10.26 0.96
CA ALA A 12 6.24 9.53 0.08
C ALA A 12 5.84 8.05 -0.05
N CYS A 13 5.43 7.40 1.05
CA CYS A 13 4.96 6.02 1.04
C CYS A 13 3.70 5.85 0.16
N GLU A 14 2.77 6.80 0.21
CA GLU A 14 1.55 6.82 -0.62
C GLU A 14 1.87 6.82 -2.11
N GLN A 15 2.89 7.57 -2.54
CA GLN A 15 3.35 7.58 -3.94
C GLN A 15 3.85 6.21 -4.42
N HIS A 16 4.42 5.43 -3.51
CA HIS A 16 4.92 4.08 -3.79
C HIS A 16 3.92 2.98 -3.44
N ASN A 17 2.65 3.29 -3.17
CA ASN A 17 1.61 2.30 -2.79
C ASN A 17 2.05 1.38 -1.65
N ILE A 18 2.66 1.95 -0.60
CA ILE A 18 3.03 1.25 0.63
C ILE A 18 2.61 2.12 1.81
N THR A 19 2.29 1.53 2.97
CA THR A 19 2.06 2.35 4.18
C THR A 19 3.37 2.57 4.93
N HIS A 20 3.45 3.64 5.73
CA HIS A 20 4.59 3.87 6.62
C HIS A 20 4.87 2.68 7.55
N PHE A 21 3.82 1.98 8.02
CA PHE A 21 3.98 0.80 8.86
C PHE A 21 4.61 -0.35 8.10
N SER A 22 4.09 -0.68 6.92
CA SER A 22 4.60 -1.76 6.06
C SER A 22 6.02 -1.46 5.60
N LEU A 23 6.33 -0.21 5.26
CA LEU A 23 7.70 0.22 4.92
C LEU A 23 8.64 -0.03 6.11
N LYS A 24 8.26 0.40 7.32
CA LYS A 24 9.09 0.21 8.52
C LYS A 24 9.30 -1.28 8.81
N GLU A 25 8.22 -2.07 8.76
CA GLU A 25 8.26 -3.51 9.00
C GLU A 25 9.15 -4.23 7.98
N GLY A 26 9.04 -3.87 6.70
CA GLY A 26 9.88 -4.42 5.62
C GLY A 26 11.35 -4.05 5.77
N LEU A 27 11.66 -2.81 6.16
CA LEU A 27 13.03 -2.37 6.43
C LEU A 27 13.63 -3.07 7.66
N GLU A 28 12.84 -3.24 8.72
CA GLU A 28 13.27 -3.93 9.95
C GLU A 28 13.59 -5.40 9.66
N ARG A 29 12.74 -6.08 8.87
CA ARG A 29 12.95 -7.45 8.39
C ARG A 29 14.15 -7.57 7.43
N ALA A 30 14.43 -6.51 6.66
CA ALA A 30 15.62 -6.42 5.83
C ALA A 30 16.90 -6.09 6.63
N ASN A 31 16.83 -5.97 7.96
CA ASN A 31 17.91 -5.54 8.85
C ASN A 31 18.46 -4.14 8.52
N ILE A 32 17.64 -3.28 7.92
CA ILE A 32 17.98 -1.90 7.59
C ILE A 32 17.48 -1.00 8.71
N MET A 33 18.35 -0.66 9.67
CA MET A 33 18.02 0.25 10.77
C MET A 33 18.22 1.71 10.32
N LEU A 34 17.12 2.38 9.95
CA LEU A 34 17.11 3.79 9.59
C LEU A 34 16.33 4.63 10.61
N ASP A 35 16.89 5.80 10.97
CA ASP A 35 16.18 6.77 11.79
C ASP A 35 15.12 7.52 10.97
N ARG A 36 14.03 7.93 11.62
CA ARG A 36 12.93 8.67 10.98
C ARG A 36 13.34 10.02 10.42
N LYS A 37 14.32 10.69 11.04
CA LYS A 37 14.84 11.95 10.51
C LYS A 37 15.49 11.72 9.16
N THR A 38 16.43 10.78 9.09
CA THR A 38 17.13 10.42 7.85
C THR A 38 16.15 9.93 6.78
N LEU A 39 15.17 9.10 7.15
CA LEU A 39 14.14 8.63 6.23
C LEU A 39 13.29 9.79 5.67
N SER A 40 12.95 10.77 6.53
CA SER A 40 12.24 11.98 6.09
C SER A 40 13.09 12.90 5.21
N ASP A 41 14.39 12.99 5.44
CA ASP A 41 15.30 13.78 4.58
C ASP A 41 15.48 13.08 3.21
N LEU A 42 15.66 11.76 3.20
CA LEU A 42 15.74 10.96 1.96
C LEU A 42 14.46 11.09 1.13
N ALA A 43 13.28 11.05 1.79
CA ALA A 43 12.00 11.23 1.11
C ALA A 43 11.87 12.61 0.43
N CYS A 44 12.51 13.66 0.97
CA CYS A 44 12.44 15.01 0.40
C CYS A 44 13.49 15.28 -0.68
N TRP A 45 14.73 14.82 -0.47
CA TRP A 45 15.87 15.20 -1.31
C TRP A 45 16.25 14.12 -2.32
N GLU A 46 15.97 12.85 -2.03
CA GLU A 46 16.49 11.68 -2.76
C GLU A 46 15.36 10.70 -3.13
N PRO A 47 14.45 11.06 -4.05
CA PRO A 47 13.29 10.24 -4.38
C PRO A 47 13.67 8.87 -4.98
N ARG A 48 14.76 8.80 -5.75
CA ARG A 48 15.26 7.53 -6.34
C ARG A 48 15.74 6.55 -5.27
N THR A 49 16.40 7.07 -4.24
CA THR A 49 16.88 6.27 -3.11
C THR A 49 15.70 5.75 -2.30
N PHE A 50 14.69 6.61 -2.06
CA PHE A 50 13.47 6.22 -1.35
C PHE A 50 12.68 5.15 -2.12
N GLU A 51 12.57 5.27 -3.46
CA GLU A 51 11.96 4.27 -4.32
C GLU A 51 12.64 2.89 -4.18
N SER A 52 13.97 2.87 -4.18
CA SER A 52 14.75 1.63 -4.01
C SER A 52 14.52 1.00 -2.65
N LEU A 53 14.46 1.82 -1.59
CA LEU A 53 14.15 1.35 -0.23
C LEU A 53 12.73 0.79 -0.13
N ALA A 54 11.75 1.45 -0.76
CA ALA A 54 10.38 0.97 -0.82
C ALA A 54 10.27 -0.36 -1.58
N ALA A 55 10.99 -0.54 -2.68
CA ALA A 55 11.05 -1.78 -3.43
C ALA A 55 11.64 -2.93 -2.60
N VAL A 56 12.76 -2.69 -1.92
CA VAL A 56 13.39 -3.67 -1.01
C VAL A 56 12.44 -4.07 0.12
N ALA A 57 11.75 -3.09 0.72
CA ALA A 57 10.78 -3.36 1.77
C ALA A 57 9.62 -4.23 1.27
N LYS A 58 9.05 -3.92 0.08
CA LYS A 58 8.00 -4.73 -0.55
C LYS A 58 8.46 -6.16 -0.81
N GLN A 59 9.62 -6.32 -1.45
CA GLN A 59 10.17 -7.63 -1.76
C GLN A 59 10.36 -8.45 -0.48
N LYS A 60 10.83 -7.84 0.61
CA LYS A 60 11.01 -8.55 1.88
C LYS A 60 9.68 -8.97 2.50
N LEU A 61 8.66 -8.11 2.45
CA LEU A 61 7.31 -8.44 2.94
C LEU A 61 6.67 -9.59 2.15
N GLU A 62 6.84 -9.59 0.83
CA GLU A 62 6.36 -10.65 -0.06
C GLU A 62 7.04 -11.99 0.26
N LEU A 63 8.36 -11.99 0.44
CA LEU A 63 9.13 -13.18 0.80
C LEU A 63 8.73 -13.77 2.16
N ASP A 64 8.42 -12.92 3.14
CA ASP A 64 8.01 -13.37 4.47
C ASP A 64 6.52 -13.79 4.54
N GLY A 65 5.78 -13.67 3.42
CA GLY A 65 4.35 -13.98 3.39
C GLY A 65 3.50 -13.03 4.25
N PHE A 66 4.01 -11.82 4.53
CA PHE A 66 3.28 -10.82 5.30
C PHE A 66 2.17 -10.23 4.44
N ILE A 67 0.93 -10.65 4.70
CA ILE A 67 -0.26 -10.05 4.08
C ILE A 67 -0.51 -8.71 4.74
N ASP A 68 0.01 -7.64 4.14
CA ASP A 68 -0.45 -6.31 4.47
C ASP A 68 -1.93 -6.22 4.02
N ASN A 69 -2.87 -6.15 4.96
CA ASN A 69 -4.31 -6.08 4.66
C ASN A 69 -4.73 -4.79 3.92
N VAL A 70 -3.77 -3.99 3.45
CA VAL A 70 -3.93 -2.67 2.84
C VAL A 70 -4.45 -2.74 1.40
N ASP A 71 -4.56 -3.93 0.79
CA ASP A 71 -5.36 -4.13 -0.43
C ASP A 71 -6.87 -4.27 -0.17
N LYS A 72 -7.30 -4.50 1.09
CA LYS A 72 -8.72 -4.38 1.45
C LYS A 72 -9.07 -2.95 1.87
N LYS A 73 -8.70 -1.96 1.06
CA LYS A 73 -9.70 -0.92 0.81
C LYS A 73 -10.82 -1.66 0.08
N HIS A 74 -11.79 -2.19 0.84
CA HIS A 74 -13.09 -2.47 0.26
C HIS A 74 -13.41 -1.23 -0.58
N PRO A 75 -13.66 -1.34 -1.90
CA PRO A 75 -14.40 -0.28 -2.58
C PRO A 75 -15.74 -0.21 -1.85
N THR A 76 -15.82 0.63 -0.81
CA THR A 76 -17.03 0.92 -0.05
C THR A 76 -18.00 1.55 -1.04
N GLY A 77 -18.94 0.72 -1.53
CA GLY A 77 -20.03 1.04 -2.45
C GLY A 77 -19.52 1.66 -3.76
N ILE A 78 -19.50 1.00 -4.91
CA ILE A 78 -20.56 0.23 -5.54
C ILE A 78 -19.84 -0.67 -6.56
N ASN A 79 -19.57 -1.93 -6.24
CA ASN A 79 -19.35 -2.93 -7.30
C ASN A 79 -20.72 -3.45 -7.72
N LEU A 80 -21.47 -2.61 -8.43
CA LEU A 80 -22.53 -3.11 -9.28
C LEU A 80 -21.81 -3.79 -10.44
N ASN A 81 -21.42 -5.06 -10.27
CA ASN A 81 -21.00 -5.86 -11.40
C ASN A 81 -22.20 -5.88 -12.34
N LEU A 82 -22.10 -5.23 -13.50
CA LEU A 82 -23.18 -5.16 -14.49
C LEU A 82 -23.71 -6.56 -14.84
N LYS A 83 -22.86 -7.58 -14.67
CA LYS A 83 -23.19 -8.99 -14.85
C LYS A 83 -24.26 -9.47 -13.86
N ASP A 84 -24.25 -9.07 -12.59
CA ASP A 84 -25.24 -9.49 -11.60
C ASP A 84 -26.62 -8.89 -11.88
N VAL A 85 -26.68 -7.62 -12.28
CA VAL A 85 -27.95 -6.95 -12.65
C VAL A 85 -28.54 -7.52 -13.94
N MET A 86 -27.70 -7.89 -14.92
CA MET A 86 -28.17 -8.46 -16.18
C MET A 86 -28.48 -9.96 -16.10
N LEU A 87 -27.85 -10.71 -15.19
CA LEU A 87 -28.11 -12.14 -15.01
C LEU A 87 -29.49 -12.38 -14.40
N GLU A 88 -29.91 -11.55 -13.44
CA GLU A 88 -31.25 -11.58 -12.84
C GLU A 88 -32.35 -11.30 -13.88
N ALA A 89 -32.13 -10.32 -14.78
CA ALA A 89 -33.06 -10.02 -15.87
C ALA A 89 -33.18 -11.19 -16.87
N TRP A 90 -32.05 -11.78 -17.26
CA TRP A 90 -32.02 -12.94 -18.17
C TRP A 90 -32.64 -14.19 -17.56
N LEU A 91 -32.41 -14.47 -16.26
CA LEU A 91 -33.01 -15.61 -15.57
C LEU A 91 -34.53 -15.46 -15.41
N ARG A 92 -35.03 -14.22 -15.31
CA ARG A 92 -36.46 -13.94 -15.18
C ARG A 92 -37.23 -14.16 -16.49
N GLU A 93 -36.57 -13.91 -17.62
CA GLU A 93 -37.14 -14.08 -18.96
C GLU A 93 -37.20 -15.56 -19.39
N LYS A 94 -36.26 -16.39 -18.91
CA LYS A 94 -36.24 -17.84 -19.19
C LYS A 94 -37.12 -18.71 -18.29
N LYS A 95 -37.81 -18.10 -17.32
CA LYS A 95 -38.71 -18.80 -16.36
C LYS A 95 -40.20 -18.57 -16.63
N GLN A 96 -40.54 -18.00 -17.80
CA GLN A 96 -41.91 -17.95 -18.34
C GLN A 96 -42.17 -19.15 -19.25
#